data_AF-A0A7V1ZWK1-F1
#
_entry.id   AF-A0A7V1ZWK1-F1
#
_cell.length_a   1.000
_cell.length_b   1.000
_cell.length_c   1.000
_cell.angle_alpha   90.00
_cell.angle_beta   90.00
_cell.angle_gamma   90.00
#
_symmetry.space_group_name_H-M   'P 1'
#
loop_
_entity.id
_entity.type
_entity.pdbx_description
1 polymer ?
#
loop_
_entity_poly.entity_id
_entity_poly.type
_entity_poly.pdbx_seq_one_letter_code
_entity_poly.pdbx_strand_id
1 'polypeptide(L)'
;MLDSGDPPLADTGIFVITIHSPDSVCFDQDGDGYGDEGHSDNDCPPDNCPTAFNPEQLDTDSDGMGDICDPCPLDEENDADQDGVCESDDNCPDTYNPDQVDSDEDGVGDACERMCGDSNGDQQCNVSDAVFIINYVFVDGDAPDPMWTGDANCDSSVNVSDAVWIINYVFIGGNNPCDTNSDGVPDC
;
A
#
# COMPACT_ATOMS: atom_id res chain seq x y z
N MET A 1 -31.97 56.30 -16.50
CA MET A 1 -30.79 56.87 -15.81
C MET A 1 -29.57 56.24 -16.47
N LEU A 2 -28.70 57.09 -17.07
CA LEU A 2 -27.30 56.92 -17.53
C LEU A 2 -26.97 55.60 -18.28
N ASP A 3 -26.81 55.51 -19.61
CA ASP A 3 -25.91 56.13 -20.61
C ASP A 3 -24.39 55.91 -20.42
N SER A 4 -23.80 55.14 -21.36
CA SER A 4 -22.44 55.18 -21.96
C SER A 4 -22.03 53.73 -22.31
N GLY A 5 -21.79 53.26 -23.53
CA GLY A 5 -21.45 53.88 -24.80
C GLY A 5 -20.39 52.96 -25.45
N ASP A 6 -20.80 51.94 -26.22
CA ASP A 6 -19.84 51.15 -26.98
C ASP A 6 -19.38 51.94 -28.22
N PRO A 7 -18.06 52.13 -28.43
CA PRO A 7 -17.55 52.91 -29.55
C PRO A 7 -17.69 52.16 -30.88
N PRO A 8 -17.74 52.87 -32.02
CA PRO A 8 -17.82 52.22 -33.33
C PRO A 8 -16.47 51.59 -33.67
N LEU A 9 -16.47 50.29 -34.00
CA LEU A 9 -15.29 49.59 -34.49
C LEU A 9 -14.88 50.18 -35.84
N ALA A 10 -13.85 51.03 -35.81
CA ALA A 10 -13.05 51.35 -36.97
C ALA A 10 -11.70 50.65 -36.79
N ASP A 11 -11.49 49.55 -37.50
CA ASP A 11 -10.16 49.29 -38.03
C ASP A 11 -10.24 48.48 -39.33
N THR A 12 -9.79 49.13 -40.39
CA THR A 12 -9.46 48.53 -41.68
C THR A 12 -8.14 47.79 -41.53
N GLY A 13 -8.20 46.58 -41.00
CA GLY A 13 -7.08 45.64 -40.93
C GLY A 13 -7.60 44.26 -41.21
N ILE A 14 -6.84 43.45 -41.95
CA ILE A 14 -7.18 42.05 -42.24
C ILE A 14 -7.50 41.35 -40.91
N PHE A 15 -8.79 41.07 -40.71
CA PHE A 15 -9.29 40.33 -39.57
C PHE A 15 -8.85 38.88 -39.77
N VAL A 16 -7.71 38.50 -39.19
CA VAL A 16 -7.48 37.11 -38.85
C VAL A 16 -8.47 36.83 -37.73
N ILE A 17 -9.67 36.38 -38.10
CA ILE A 17 -10.60 35.78 -37.16
C ILE A 17 -9.85 34.54 -36.67
N THR A 18 -9.20 34.62 -35.51
CA THR A 18 -8.88 33.41 -34.77
C THR A 18 -10.24 32.83 -34.39
N ILE A 19 -10.76 31.97 -35.25
CA ILE A 19 -11.85 31.05 -34.94
C ILE A 19 -11.39 30.30 -33.67
N HIS A 20 -11.81 30.77 -32.50
CA HIS A 20 -11.90 29.88 -31.36
C HIS A 20 -12.96 28.87 -31.78
N SER A 21 -12.51 27.62 -31.96
CA SER A 21 -13.39 26.54 -32.37
C SER A 21 -14.58 26.52 -31.41
N PRO A 22 -15.84 26.57 -31.87
CA PRO A 22 -17.01 26.40 -31.00
C PRO A 22 -17.13 24.99 -30.41
N ASP A 23 -16.11 24.14 -30.64
CA ASP A 23 -16.05 22.72 -30.31
C ASP A 23 -15.02 22.39 -29.22
N SER A 24 -14.61 23.36 -28.39
CA SER A 24 -13.83 23.05 -27.18
C SER A 24 -14.75 22.35 -26.19
N VAL A 25 -14.76 21.02 -26.25
CA VAL A 25 -15.48 20.16 -25.32
C VAL A 25 -14.50 19.81 -24.21
N CYS A 26 -14.70 20.39 -23.04
CA CYS A 26 -14.02 19.96 -21.82
C CYS A 26 -15.09 19.45 -20.88
N PHE A 27 -15.05 18.15 -20.60
CA PHE A 27 -15.86 17.58 -19.53
C PHE A 27 -15.08 17.79 -18.25
N ASP A 28 -15.46 18.84 -17.53
CA ASP A 28 -14.79 19.36 -16.33
C ASP A 28 -15.86 19.47 -15.25
N GLN A 29 -15.85 18.55 -14.29
CA GLN A 29 -16.91 18.44 -13.30
C GLN A 29 -16.80 19.50 -12.20
N ASP A 30 -15.59 19.85 -11.81
CA ASP A 30 -15.34 20.74 -10.68
C ASP A 30 -14.99 22.18 -11.08
N GLY A 31 -14.77 22.41 -12.38
CA GLY A 31 -14.57 23.71 -13.00
C GLY A 31 -13.15 24.24 -12.89
N ASP A 32 -12.15 23.37 -12.70
CA ASP A 32 -10.75 23.77 -12.49
C ASP A 32 -9.95 24.01 -13.80
N GLY A 33 -10.54 23.64 -14.95
CA GLY A 33 -9.95 23.79 -16.27
C GLY A 33 -9.27 22.54 -16.83
N TYR A 34 -9.32 21.42 -16.10
CA TYR A 34 -8.84 20.11 -16.52
C TYR A 34 -10.02 19.15 -16.77
N GLY A 35 -9.79 18.13 -17.59
CA GLY A 35 -10.84 17.26 -18.10
C GLY A 35 -10.89 15.90 -17.41
N ASP A 36 -12.08 15.50 -17.00
CA ASP A 36 -12.39 14.18 -16.43
C ASP A 36 -12.01 13.03 -17.38
N GLU A 37 -11.57 11.90 -16.83
CA GLU A 37 -11.31 10.69 -17.61
C GLU A 37 -12.55 10.13 -18.32
N GLY A 38 -12.34 9.31 -19.36
CA GLY A 38 -13.42 8.59 -20.05
C GLY A 38 -14.13 9.40 -21.15
N HIS A 39 -13.68 10.62 -21.43
CA HIS A 39 -14.23 11.49 -22.46
C HIS A 39 -13.26 11.66 -23.65
N SER A 40 -13.48 10.91 -24.73
CA SER A 40 -12.61 10.94 -25.93
C SER A 40 -12.58 12.27 -26.68
N ASP A 41 -13.55 13.14 -26.41
CA ASP A 41 -13.70 14.44 -27.04
C ASP A 41 -13.12 15.59 -26.19
N ASN A 42 -12.42 15.28 -25.07
CA ASN A 42 -11.76 16.29 -24.23
C ASN A 42 -10.71 17.08 -25.03
N ASP A 43 -10.89 18.40 -25.10
CA ASP A 43 -9.97 19.39 -25.67
C ASP A 43 -9.13 20.12 -24.60
N CYS A 44 -9.17 19.62 -23.35
CA CYS A 44 -8.41 20.10 -22.21
C CYS A 44 -7.44 19.02 -21.69
N PRO A 45 -6.38 19.38 -20.94
CA PRO A 45 -5.49 18.40 -20.31
C PRO A 45 -6.24 17.55 -19.28
N PRO A 46 -5.78 16.32 -18.98
CA PRO A 46 -6.44 15.43 -18.02
C PRO A 46 -6.38 15.97 -16.60
N ASP A 47 -7.45 15.77 -15.84
CA ASP A 47 -7.59 16.11 -14.42
C ASP A 47 -7.13 14.95 -13.53
N ASN A 48 -6.22 15.22 -12.59
CA ASN A 48 -5.77 14.26 -11.58
C ASN A 48 -6.68 14.20 -10.33
N CYS A 49 -7.70 15.06 -10.23
CA CYS A 49 -8.72 15.04 -9.18
C CYS A 49 -10.13 15.43 -9.70
N PRO A 50 -10.83 14.55 -10.45
CA PRO A 50 -12.08 14.83 -11.19
C PRO A 50 -13.29 15.37 -10.41
N THR A 51 -13.18 15.53 -9.09
CA THR A 51 -14.28 15.99 -8.22
C THR A 51 -13.85 17.09 -7.25
N ALA A 52 -12.59 17.53 -7.30
CA ALA A 52 -12.00 18.40 -6.28
C ALA A 52 -11.14 19.50 -6.91
N PHE A 53 -11.75 20.69 -7.08
CA PHE A 53 -11.14 21.85 -7.74
C PHE A 53 -9.67 22.09 -7.34
N ASN A 54 -8.74 21.81 -8.26
CA ASN A 54 -7.30 21.91 -8.05
C ASN A 54 -6.57 22.40 -9.32
N PRO A 55 -6.73 23.68 -9.71
CA PRO A 55 -6.18 24.22 -10.96
C PRO A 55 -4.64 24.24 -11.02
N GLU A 56 -3.96 23.92 -9.91
CA GLU A 56 -2.51 23.76 -9.83
C GLU A 56 -2.06 22.34 -10.22
N GLN A 57 -2.98 21.35 -10.20
CA GLN A 57 -2.75 19.94 -10.54
C GLN A 57 -1.48 19.40 -9.91
N LEU A 58 -1.28 19.73 -8.63
CA LEU A 58 -0.14 19.24 -7.86
C LEU A 58 -0.32 17.75 -7.62
N ASP A 59 0.75 17.01 -7.83
CA ASP A 59 0.89 15.56 -7.70
C ASP A 59 2.34 15.34 -7.22
N THR A 60 2.50 15.27 -5.90
CA THR A 60 3.81 15.37 -5.25
C THR A 60 4.61 14.08 -5.34
N ASP A 61 3.96 12.92 -5.26
CA ASP A 61 4.60 11.60 -5.38
C ASP A 61 4.53 11.00 -6.79
N SER A 62 3.77 11.60 -7.71
CA SER A 62 3.66 11.21 -9.12
C SER A 62 2.93 9.88 -9.36
N ASP A 63 1.97 9.54 -8.51
CA ASP A 63 1.11 8.35 -8.66
C ASP A 63 -0.05 8.55 -9.66
N GLY A 64 -0.31 9.80 -10.04
CA GLY A 64 -1.37 10.22 -10.97
C GLY A 64 -2.67 10.66 -10.30
N MET A 65 -2.77 10.62 -8.97
CA MET A 65 -3.77 11.33 -8.17
C MET A 65 -3.20 12.70 -7.78
N GLY A 66 -4.06 13.72 -7.71
CA GLY A 66 -3.62 15.02 -7.21
C GLY A 66 -3.62 15.09 -5.70
N ASP A 67 -2.71 15.89 -5.12
CA ASP A 67 -2.51 16.06 -3.67
C ASP A 67 -3.81 16.35 -2.88
N ILE A 68 -4.85 16.90 -3.53
CA ILE A 68 -6.12 17.24 -2.87
C ILE A 68 -7.08 16.05 -2.74
N CYS A 69 -6.95 15.04 -3.60
CA CYS A 69 -7.81 13.87 -3.65
C CYS A 69 -7.07 12.55 -3.41
N ASP A 70 -5.75 12.61 -3.33
CA ASP A 70 -4.87 11.54 -2.92
C ASP A 70 -4.96 11.33 -1.39
N PRO A 71 -5.25 10.09 -0.91
CA PRO A 71 -5.25 9.78 0.52
C PRO A 71 -3.85 9.88 1.16
N CYS A 72 -2.79 9.68 0.39
CA CYS A 72 -1.40 9.64 0.80
C CYS A 72 -0.48 10.48 -0.13
N PRO A 73 -0.59 11.83 -0.13
CA PRO A 73 0.05 12.73 -1.12
C PRO A 73 1.58 12.74 -1.20
N LEU A 74 2.26 11.92 -0.42
CA LEU A 74 3.72 11.85 -0.34
C LEU A 74 4.22 10.41 -0.57
N ASP A 75 3.33 9.51 -0.98
CA ASP A 75 3.55 8.08 -1.06
C ASP A 75 2.82 7.47 -2.26
N GLU A 76 3.61 7.12 -3.28
CA GLU A 76 3.09 6.61 -4.55
C GLU A 76 2.32 5.29 -4.43
N GLU A 77 2.57 4.53 -3.36
CA GLU A 77 1.92 3.23 -3.12
C GLU A 77 0.57 3.37 -2.38
N ASN A 78 0.26 4.58 -1.91
CA ASN A 78 -0.96 4.91 -1.17
C ASN A 78 -1.17 4.03 0.08
N ASP A 79 -2.36 3.46 0.22
CA ASP A 79 -2.84 2.65 1.34
C ASP A 79 -3.46 1.40 0.71
N ALA A 80 -2.61 0.38 0.52
CA ALA A 80 -2.95 -0.80 -0.27
C ALA A 80 -4.08 -1.63 0.37
N ASP A 81 -4.13 -1.66 1.70
CA ASP A 81 -5.08 -2.45 2.48
C ASP A 81 -6.31 -1.66 2.98
N GLN A 82 -6.31 -0.35 2.78
CA GLN A 82 -7.37 0.62 3.09
C GLN A 82 -7.65 0.74 4.59
N ASP A 83 -6.61 0.67 5.41
CA ASP A 83 -6.71 0.85 6.86
C ASP A 83 -6.62 2.32 7.32
N GLY A 84 -6.18 3.21 6.44
CA GLY A 84 -6.02 4.64 6.68
C GLY A 84 -4.60 5.06 7.08
N VAL A 85 -3.62 4.15 6.97
CA VAL A 85 -2.19 4.41 7.11
C VAL A 85 -1.54 4.28 5.72
N CYS A 86 -0.64 5.20 5.39
CA CYS A 86 0.06 5.15 4.10
C CYS A 86 1.13 4.06 4.15
N GLU A 87 1.38 3.39 3.03
CA GLU A 87 2.31 2.26 2.86
C GLU A 87 3.67 2.49 3.53
N SER A 88 4.23 3.70 3.38
CA SER A 88 5.51 4.10 3.96
C SER A 88 5.53 4.27 5.48
N ASP A 89 4.36 4.40 6.10
CA ASP A 89 4.14 4.51 7.55
C ASP A 89 3.42 3.26 8.13
N ASP A 90 3.02 2.30 7.29
CA ASP A 90 2.27 1.10 7.66
C ASP A 90 3.20 -0.07 8.04
N ASN A 91 3.09 -0.56 9.26
CA ASN A 91 3.85 -1.71 9.75
C ASN A 91 3.31 -3.07 9.27
N CYS A 92 2.17 -3.09 8.56
CA CYS A 92 1.57 -4.25 7.91
C CYS A 92 0.90 -3.91 6.57
N PRO A 93 1.66 -3.57 5.52
CA PRO A 93 1.10 -2.93 4.31
C PRO A 93 0.05 -3.73 3.52
N ASP A 94 -0.02 -5.04 3.74
CA ASP A 94 -0.99 -5.93 3.10
C ASP A 94 -2.14 -6.38 4.05
N THR A 95 -2.17 -5.92 5.31
CA THR A 95 -3.02 -6.47 6.38
C THR A 95 -3.61 -5.43 7.32
N TYR A 96 -4.89 -5.10 7.06
CA TYR A 96 -5.66 -4.09 7.79
C TYR A 96 -5.41 -4.06 9.31
N ASN A 97 -4.76 -3.01 9.80
CA ASN A 97 -4.41 -2.82 11.21
C ASN A 97 -4.28 -1.33 11.59
N PRO A 98 -5.39 -0.57 11.59
CA PRO A 98 -5.37 0.89 11.72
C PRO A 98 -4.87 1.41 13.09
N ASP A 99 -4.72 0.52 14.07
CA ASP A 99 -4.13 0.83 15.37
C ASP A 99 -2.61 0.67 15.40
N GLN A 100 -2.01 0.12 14.34
CA GLN A 100 -0.57 -0.02 14.11
C GLN A 100 0.14 -0.57 15.33
N VAL A 101 -0.49 -1.56 15.98
CA VAL A 101 0.08 -2.21 17.16
C VAL A 101 1.31 -2.99 16.70
N ASP A 102 2.43 -2.64 17.31
CA ASP A 102 3.73 -3.30 17.19
C ASP A 102 4.22 -3.43 18.64
N SER A 103 4.03 -4.61 19.20
CA SER A 103 4.22 -4.87 20.63
C SER A 103 5.69 -5.00 21.03
N ASP A 104 6.58 -5.40 20.12
CA ASP A 104 8.03 -5.54 20.35
C ASP A 104 8.87 -4.39 19.81
N GLU A 105 8.27 -3.45 19.09
CA GLU A 105 8.92 -2.28 18.48
C GLU A 105 9.95 -2.68 17.41
N ASP A 106 9.73 -3.78 16.69
CA ASP A 106 10.62 -4.27 15.62
C ASP A 106 10.32 -3.66 14.24
N GLY A 107 9.17 -2.99 14.11
CA GLY A 107 8.68 -2.34 12.89
C GLY A 107 7.74 -3.20 12.04
N VAL A 108 7.42 -4.42 12.46
CA VAL A 108 6.38 -5.28 11.88
C VAL A 108 5.18 -5.27 12.82
N GLY A 109 3.98 -5.01 12.30
CA GLY A 109 2.79 -4.98 13.15
C GLY A 109 2.35 -6.36 13.60
N ASP A 110 1.77 -6.43 14.81
CA ASP A 110 1.20 -7.65 15.40
C ASP A 110 0.18 -8.35 14.46
N ALA A 111 -0.42 -7.60 13.53
CA ALA A 111 -1.43 -8.10 12.60
C ALA A 111 -0.87 -8.97 11.45
N CYS A 112 0.36 -8.69 11.01
CA CYS A 112 1.03 -9.36 9.90
C CYS A 112 2.30 -10.11 10.33
N GLU A 113 2.71 -9.93 11.58
CA GLU A 113 3.78 -10.69 12.20
C GLU A 113 3.49 -12.19 12.15
N ARG A 114 4.53 -12.99 11.86
CA ARG A 114 4.45 -14.45 11.89
C ARG A 114 5.32 -15.00 12.98
N MET A 115 4.83 -16.03 13.66
CA MET A 115 5.57 -16.64 14.76
C MET A 115 6.70 -17.53 14.23
N CYS A 116 7.90 -17.38 14.78
CA CYS A 116 8.95 -18.36 14.53
C CYS A 116 8.51 -19.74 15.05
N GLY A 117 8.64 -20.79 14.24
CA GLY A 117 8.18 -22.13 14.59
C GLY A 117 6.74 -22.43 14.17
N ASP A 118 5.96 -21.45 13.70
CA ASP A 118 4.67 -21.66 13.00
C ASP A 118 4.93 -21.94 11.51
N SER A 119 5.52 -23.11 11.25
CA SER A 119 6.00 -23.46 9.91
C SER A 119 4.88 -23.70 8.91
N ASN A 120 3.65 -23.97 9.37
CA ASN A 120 2.50 -24.16 8.49
C ASN A 120 1.61 -22.91 8.36
N GLY A 121 1.92 -21.82 9.07
CA GLY A 121 1.23 -20.54 9.02
C GLY A 121 -0.19 -20.58 9.59
N ASP A 122 -0.48 -21.51 10.51
CA ASP A 122 -1.81 -21.65 11.13
C ASP A 122 -1.96 -20.88 12.45
N GLN A 123 -0.96 -20.07 12.79
CA GLN A 123 -0.86 -19.25 13.99
C GLN A 123 -0.85 -20.07 15.28
N GLN A 124 -0.33 -21.30 15.23
CA GLN A 124 -0.14 -22.11 16.43
C GLN A 124 1.14 -22.94 16.34
N CYS A 125 2.14 -22.61 17.14
CA CYS A 125 3.33 -23.46 17.26
C CYS A 125 3.04 -24.77 18.00
N ASN A 126 2.87 -25.85 17.26
CA ASN A 126 2.58 -27.14 17.84
C ASN A 126 3.27 -28.27 17.06
N VAL A 127 2.84 -29.51 17.30
CA VAL A 127 3.46 -30.67 16.64
C VAL A 127 3.19 -30.70 15.13
N SER A 128 2.14 -30.02 14.64
CA SER A 128 1.88 -29.90 13.20
C SER A 128 3.02 -29.20 12.46
N ASP A 129 3.69 -28.24 13.09
CA ASP A 129 4.79 -27.48 12.50
C ASP A 129 6.05 -28.32 12.37
N ALA A 130 6.36 -29.09 13.40
CA ALA A 130 7.44 -30.08 13.32
C ALA A 130 7.18 -31.10 12.20
N VAL A 131 5.92 -31.54 12.03
CA VAL A 131 5.53 -32.44 10.93
C VAL A 131 5.64 -31.74 9.57
N PHE A 132 5.30 -30.46 9.50
CA PHE A 132 5.44 -29.64 8.29
C PHE A 132 6.91 -29.56 7.85
N ILE A 133 7.83 -29.21 8.76
CA ILE A 133 9.28 -29.20 8.48
C ILE A 133 9.78 -30.57 8.04
N ILE A 134 9.33 -31.65 8.68
CA ILE A 134 9.73 -33.02 8.28
C ILE A 134 9.27 -33.32 6.85
N ASN A 135 8.06 -32.92 6.46
CA ASN A 135 7.55 -33.11 5.09
C ASN A 135 8.36 -32.28 4.08
N TYR A 136 8.64 -31.02 4.40
CA TYR A 136 9.51 -30.16 3.59
C TYR A 136 10.90 -30.80 3.36
N VAL A 137 11.59 -31.19 4.45
CA VAL A 137 12.98 -31.67 4.40
C VAL A 137 13.11 -33.05 3.76
N PHE A 138 12.17 -33.96 3.99
CA PHE A 138 12.32 -35.38 3.62
C PHE A 138 11.35 -35.89 2.55
N VAL A 139 10.26 -35.17 2.30
CA VAL A 139 9.15 -35.65 1.46
C VAL A 139 8.86 -34.70 0.29
N ASP A 140 9.70 -33.68 0.07
CA ASP A 140 9.52 -32.66 -0.99
C ASP A 140 8.15 -31.95 -0.86
N GLY A 141 7.76 -31.68 0.39
CA GLY A 141 6.58 -30.89 0.72
C GLY A 141 6.78 -29.39 0.50
N ASP A 142 5.72 -28.62 0.73
CA ASP A 142 5.78 -27.16 0.63
C ASP A 142 6.80 -26.58 1.61
N ALA A 143 7.52 -25.54 1.17
CA ALA A 143 8.45 -24.83 2.03
C ALA A 143 7.68 -23.90 2.99
N PRO A 144 8.20 -23.67 4.20
CA PRO A 144 7.68 -22.59 5.06
C PRO A 144 7.79 -21.27 4.30
N ASP A 145 6.72 -20.49 4.37
CA ASP A 145 6.66 -19.17 3.77
C ASP A 145 6.24 -18.19 4.87
N PRO A 146 7.04 -17.16 5.17
CA PRO A 146 8.44 -17.01 4.75
C PRO A 146 9.33 -18.06 5.39
N MET A 147 10.48 -18.35 4.76
CA MET A 147 11.37 -19.47 5.13
C MET A 147 11.80 -19.45 6.61
N TRP A 148 11.92 -18.26 7.22
CA TRP A 148 12.35 -18.11 8.61
C TRP A 148 11.33 -18.65 9.63
N THR A 149 10.04 -18.79 9.28
CA THR A 149 9.03 -19.44 10.14
C THR A 149 9.36 -20.92 10.41
N GLY A 150 10.14 -21.54 9.52
CA GLY A 150 10.65 -22.90 9.69
C GLY A 150 12.01 -23.01 10.39
N ASP A 151 12.72 -21.90 10.62
CA ASP A 151 14.04 -21.90 11.26
C ASP A 151 13.88 -21.74 12.78
N ALA A 152 13.21 -22.71 13.40
CA ALA A 152 12.84 -22.64 14.81
C ALA A 152 14.04 -22.46 15.75
N ASN A 153 15.25 -22.88 15.35
CA ASN A 153 16.44 -22.75 16.19
C ASN A 153 17.33 -21.54 15.83
N CYS A 154 16.93 -20.73 14.84
CA CYS A 154 17.62 -19.52 14.40
C CYS A 154 19.08 -19.77 13.94
N ASP A 155 19.38 -20.93 13.34
CA ASP A 155 20.71 -21.19 12.76
C ASP A 155 20.81 -20.82 11.27
N SER A 156 19.80 -20.09 10.76
CA SER A 156 19.64 -19.66 9.37
C SER A 156 19.43 -20.81 8.40
N SER A 157 19.08 -22.01 8.88
CA SER A 157 18.93 -23.21 8.05
C SER A 157 17.71 -24.03 8.45
N VAL A 158 16.63 -23.97 7.68
CA VAL A 158 15.47 -24.86 7.88
C VAL A 158 15.84 -26.31 7.58
N ASN A 159 15.95 -27.13 8.62
CA ASN A 159 16.30 -28.53 8.52
C ASN A 159 15.70 -29.38 9.66
N VAL A 160 16.18 -30.62 9.82
CA VAL A 160 15.64 -31.53 10.84
C VAL A 160 15.93 -31.06 12.28
N SER A 161 16.95 -30.22 12.50
CA SER A 161 17.19 -29.63 13.82
C SER A 161 16.04 -28.76 14.28
N ASP A 162 15.36 -28.06 13.37
CA ASP A 162 14.21 -27.19 13.66
C ASP A 162 12.99 -28.00 14.09
N ALA A 163 12.70 -29.08 13.37
CA ALA A 163 11.65 -30.00 13.78
C ALA A 163 11.92 -30.60 15.18
N VAL A 164 13.19 -30.92 15.49
CA VAL A 164 13.59 -31.39 16.82
C VAL A 164 13.44 -30.28 17.87
N TRP A 165 13.75 -29.04 17.51
CA TRP A 165 13.58 -27.88 18.38
C TRP A 165 12.11 -27.68 18.77
N ILE A 166 11.21 -27.64 17.79
CA ILE A 166 9.76 -27.51 18.00
C ILE A 166 9.24 -28.65 18.90
N ILE A 167 9.66 -29.90 18.66
CA ILE A 167 9.25 -31.04 19.49
C ILE A 167 9.74 -30.87 20.95
N ASN A 168 10.97 -30.41 21.15
CA ASN A 168 11.51 -30.17 22.49
C ASN A 168 10.76 -29.04 23.21
N TYR A 169 10.46 -27.95 22.51
CA TYR A 169 9.65 -26.86 23.01
C TYR A 169 8.26 -27.37 23.45
N VAL A 170 7.50 -27.99 22.53
CA VAL A 170 6.11 -28.43 22.77
C VAL A 170 5.99 -29.49 23.87
N PHE A 171 6.90 -30.46 23.95
CA PHE A 171 6.72 -31.64 24.81
C PHE A 171 7.61 -31.68 26.05
N ILE A 172 8.76 -31.00 26.02
CA ILE A 172 9.78 -31.08 27.06
C ILE A 172 9.92 -29.75 27.80
N GLY A 173 9.25 -28.68 27.34
CA GLY A 173 9.37 -27.33 27.89
C GLY A 173 10.76 -26.76 27.62
N GLY A 174 11.26 -26.99 26.41
CA GLY A 174 12.51 -26.41 25.92
C GLY A 174 12.44 -24.88 25.80
N ASN A 175 13.54 -24.28 25.36
CA ASN A 175 13.55 -22.86 25.01
C ASN A 175 12.59 -22.59 23.85
N ASN A 176 12.17 -21.35 23.76
CA ASN A 176 11.36 -20.93 22.64
C ASN A 176 12.06 -21.11 21.30
N PRO A 177 11.29 -21.34 20.22
CA PRO A 177 11.76 -21.03 18.88
C PRO A 177 12.17 -19.56 18.81
N CYS A 178 13.41 -19.30 18.38
CA CYS A 178 13.97 -17.96 18.13
C CYS A 178 13.79 -16.85 19.19
N ASP A 179 13.73 -17.20 20.47
CA ASP A 179 13.74 -16.22 21.58
C ASP A 179 15.15 -15.61 21.74
N THR A 180 15.44 -14.56 20.98
CA THR A 180 16.63 -13.71 21.18
C THR A 180 16.33 -12.36 21.80
N ASN A 181 15.06 -12.02 22.03
CA ASN A 181 14.72 -10.70 22.51
C ASN A 181 13.85 -10.75 23.78
N SER A 182 14.10 -9.76 24.63
CA SER A 182 13.42 -9.54 25.90
C SER A 182 12.19 -8.65 25.73
N ASP A 183 11.45 -8.84 24.65
CA ASP A 183 10.45 -7.94 24.06
C ASP A 183 8.99 -8.34 24.33
N GLY A 184 8.72 -9.61 24.60
CA GLY A 184 7.44 -9.99 25.24
C GLY A 184 6.23 -10.10 24.30
N VAL A 185 6.47 -10.25 23.00
CA VAL A 185 5.51 -10.85 22.05
C VAL A 185 5.39 -12.35 22.32
N PRO A 186 4.24 -13.00 22.08
CA PRO A 186 4.17 -14.44 22.03
C PRO A 186 4.90 -14.91 20.77
N ASP A 187 6.20 -15.12 20.93
CA ASP A 187 6.90 -16.19 20.25
C ASP A 187 6.22 -17.53 20.59
N CYS A 188 6.90 -18.65 20.38
CA CYS A 188 6.52 -19.87 21.08
C CYS A 188 6.04 -19.58 22.54
#